data_AF-A0A0E3KYI3-F1
#
_entry.id   AF-A0A0E3KYI3-F1
#
_cell.length_a   1.000
_cell.length_b   1.000
_cell.length_c   1.000
_cell.angle_alpha   90.00
_cell.angle_beta   90.00
_cell.angle_gamma   90.00
#
_symmetry.space_group_name_H-M   'P 1'
#
loop_
_entity.id
_entity.type
_entity.pdbx_description
1 polymer ?
#
loop_
_entity_poly.entity_id
_entity_poly.type
_entity_poly.pdbx_seq_one_letter_code
_entity_poly.pdbx_strand_id
1 'polypeptide(L)'
;MKLSQGFSKILPSILIFVFYAVSFFLFTLALKGMDVSIAYAVWAGLGTALITIIGILWFREPVNSVKMISLFIVVVGLIGLNLSDRIT
;
A
#
# COMPACT_ATOMS: atom_id res chain seq x y z
N MET A 1 9.62 -9.15 4.25
CA MET A 1 10.42 -9.59 5.43
C MET A 1 10.00 -10.96 5.96
N LYS A 2 8.69 -11.25 6.12
CA LYS A 2 8.24 -12.61 6.53
C LYS A 2 8.70 -13.72 5.56
N LEU A 3 8.63 -13.50 4.25
CA LEU A 3 9.10 -14.45 3.23
C LEU A 3 10.63 -14.50 3.07
N SER A 4 11.33 -13.40 3.32
CA SER A 4 12.79 -13.32 3.18
C SER A 4 13.55 -13.79 4.42
N GLN A 5 12.86 -14.17 5.51
CA GLN A 5 13.45 -14.42 6.83
C GLN A 5 14.46 -13.34 7.24
N GLY A 6 14.07 -12.06 7.13
CA GLY A 6 14.97 -10.95 7.48
C GLY A 6 16.18 -10.80 6.54
N PHE A 7 16.00 -11.09 5.25
CA PHE A 7 16.99 -11.01 4.16
C PHE A 7 17.90 -12.24 3.94
N SER A 8 17.78 -13.30 4.73
CA SER A 8 18.57 -14.53 4.55
C SER A 8 18.33 -15.26 3.22
N LYS A 9 17.16 -15.06 2.57
CA LYS A 9 16.90 -15.64 1.24
C LYS A 9 17.15 -14.62 0.13
N ILE A 10 18.16 -14.89 -0.70
CA ILE A 10 18.64 -14.00 -1.78
C ILE A 10 17.54 -13.69 -2.82
N LEU A 11 16.78 -14.70 -3.25
CA LEU A 11 15.74 -14.54 -4.28
C LEU A 11 14.63 -13.55 -3.87
N PRO A 12 13.93 -13.71 -2.72
CA PRO A 12 12.94 -12.73 -2.27
C PRO A 12 13.56 -11.39 -1.88
N SER A 13 14.83 -11.33 -1.47
CA SER A 13 15.52 -10.05 -1.20
C SER A 13 15.70 -9.23 -2.47
N ILE A 14 16.18 -9.82 -3.56
CA ILE A 14 16.31 -9.15 -4.87
C ILE A 14 14.94 -8.69 -5.37
N LEU A 15 13.92 -9.55 -5.24
CA LEU A 15 12.56 -9.23 -5.64
C LEU A 15 12.01 -7.99 -4.92
N ILE A 16 12.31 -7.82 -3.63
CA ILE A 16 11.92 -6.62 -2.88
C ILE A 16 12.47 -5.37 -3.55
N PHE A 17 13.77 -5.32 -3.85
CA PHE A 17 14.39 -4.16 -4.49
C PHE A 17 13.79 -3.87 -5.87
N VAL A 18 13.59 -4.90 -6.69
CA VAL A 18 13.00 -4.75 -8.03
C VAL A 18 11.57 -4.21 -7.94
N PHE A 19 10.71 -4.80 -7.12
CA PHE A 19 9.33 -4.33 -6.94
C PHE A 19 9.27 -2.93 -6.33
N TYR A 20 10.20 -2.59 -5.42
CA TYR A 20 10.25 -1.26 -4.83
C TYR A 20 10.66 -0.20 -5.87
N ALA A 21 11.66 -0.50 -6.70
CA ALA A 21 12.10 0.38 -7.78
C ALA A 21 10.97 0.60 -8.80
N VAL A 22 10.28 -0.47 -9.21
CA VAL A 22 9.12 -0.38 -10.11
C VAL A 22 8.00 0.44 -9.47
N SER A 23 7.66 0.17 -8.20
CA SER A 23 6.63 0.92 -7.49
C SER A 23 6.96 2.42 -7.40
N PHE A 24 8.20 2.76 -7.10
CA PHE A 24 8.63 4.16 -7.03
C PHE A 24 8.61 4.83 -8.40
N PHE A 25 9.03 4.13 -9.45
CA PHE A 25 8.97 4.64 -10.81
C PHE A 25 7.54 4.96 -11.25
N LEU A 26 6.59 4.03 -11.01
CA LEU A 26 5.17 4.26 -11.29
C LEU A 26 4.61 5.40 -10.43
N PHE A 27 5.03 5.50 -9.17
CA PHE A 27 4.63 6.59 -8.28
C PHE A 27 5.10 7.95 -8.81
N THR A 28 6.36 8.07 -9.24
CA THR A 28 6.88 9.29 -9.86
C THR A 28 6.13 9.67 -11.13
N LEU A 29 5.68 8.68 -11.91
CA LEU A 29 4.86 8.96 -13.09
C LEU A 29 3.46 9.47 -12.71
N ALA A 30 2.85 8.91 -11.66
CA ALA A 30 1.56 9.38 -11.15
C ALA A 30 1.62 10.81 -10.61
N LEU A 31 2.73 11.21 -9.98
CA LEU A 31 2.97 12.58 -9.49
C LEU A 31 2.98 13.64 -10.59
N LYS A 32 3.09 13.27 -11.88
CA LYS A 32 3.01 14.24 -12.99
C LYS A 32 1.58 14.71 -13.27
N GLY A 33 0.56 13.97 -12.83
CA GLY A 33 -0.84 14.22 -13.15
C GLY A 33 -1.77 14.39 -11.95
N MET A 34 -1.23 14.38 -10.73
CA MET A 34 -1.97 14.52 -9.48
C MET A 34 -1.16 15.32 -8.47
N ASP A 35 -1.84 15.98 -7.54
CA ASP A 35 -1.16 16.66 -6.44
C ASP A 35 -0.38 15.67 -5.57
N VAL A 36 0.82 16.10 -5.16
CA VAL A 36 1.75 15.29 -4.36
C VAL A 36 1.08 14.77 -3.08
N SER A 37 0.29 15.62 -2.42
CA SER A 37 -0.45 15.28 -1.20
C SER A 37 -1.40 14.10 -1.40
N ILE A 38 -2.09 14.08 -2.55
CA ILE A 38 -3.14 13.11 -2.85
C ILE A 38 -2.49 11.81 -3.31
N ALA A 39 -1.47 11.90 -4.17
CA ALA A 39 -0.67 10.77 -4.59
C ALA A 39 -0.07 10.03 -3.38
N TYR A 40 0.56 10.74 -2.43
CA TYR A 40 1.15 10.13 -1.23
C TYR A 40 0.11 9.44 -0.34
N ALA A 41 -1.05 10.08 -0.15
CA ALA A 41 -2.11 9.51 0.66
C ALA A 41 -2.67 8.22 0.01
N VAL A 42 -2.94 8.24 -1.29
CA VAL A 42 -3.39 7.06 -2.05
C VAL A 42 -2.35 5.95 -2.02
N TRP A 43 -1.07 6.27 -2.26
CA TRP A 43 0.00 5.29 -2.25
C TRP A 43 0.15 4.61 -0.88
N ALA A 44 0.19 5.39 0.21
CA ALA A 44 0.32 4.86 1.56
C ALA A 44 -0.92 4.07 2.01
N GLY A 45 -2.12 4.57 1.73
CA GLY A 45 -3.37 3.93 2.14
C GLY A 45 -3.67 2.66 1.35
N LEU A 46 -3.50 2.68 0.02
CA LEU A 46 -3.68 1.50 -0.82
C LEU A 46 -2.66 0.41 -0.47
N GLY A 47 -1.40 0.79 -0.27
CA GLY A 47 -0.34 -0.12 0.18
C GLY A 47 -0.68 -0.77 1.52
N THR A 48 -1.15 0.01 2.49
CA THR A 48 -1.58 -0.50 3.80
C THR A 48 -2.75 -1.48 3.69
N ALA A 49 -3.73 -1.18 2.83
CA ALA A 49 -4.87 -2.06 2.58
C ALA A 49 -4.44 -3.40 1.95
N LEU A 50 -3.63 -3.34 0.89
CA LEU A 50 -3.06 -4.53 0.24
C LEU A 50 -2.25 -5.38 1.21
N ILE A 51 -1.33 -4.77 1.96
CA ILE A 51 -0.50 -5.48 2.94
C ILE A 51 -1.37 -6.13 4.03
N THR A 52 -2.42 -5.44 4.49
CA THR A 52 -3.35 -5.99 5.47
C THR A 52 -4.10 -7.20 4.93
N ILE A 53 -4.63 -7.12 3.70
CA ILE A 53 -5.33 -8.23 3.03
C ILE A 53 -4.39 -9.41 2.85
N ILE A 54 -3.17 -9.19 2.37
CA ILE A 54 -2.14 -10.23 2.22
C ILE A 54 -1.76 -10.82 3.59
N GLY A 55 -1.67 -10.00 4.63
CA GLY A 55 -1.45 -10.41 6.02
C GLY A 55 -2.50 -11.41 6.50
N ILE A 56 -3.77 -11.13 6.21
CA ILE A 56 -4.89 -11.99 6.60
C ILE A 56 -4.93 -13.27 5.77
N LEU A 57 -4.85 -13.17 4.43
CA LEU A 57 -5.01 -14.31 3.53
C LEU A 57 -3.81 -15.26 3.54
N TRP A 58 -2.59 -14.71 3.46
CA TRP A 58 -1.37 -15.50 3.25
C TRP A 58 -0.67 -15.83 4.57
N PHE A 59 -0.65 -14.87 5.50
CA PHE A 59 0.03 -15.05 6.79
C PHE A 59 -0.90 -15.46 7.93
N ARG A 60 -2.20 -15.62 7.65
CA ARG A 60 -3.24 -15.99 8.63
C ARG A 60 -3.17 -15.12 9.90
N GLU A 61 -2.86 -13.82 9.73
CA GLU A 61 -2.87 -12.90 10.86
C GLU A 61 -4.26 -12.84 11.49
N PRO A 62 -4.34 -12.79 12.84
CA PRO A 62 -5.63 -12.72 13.51
C PRO A 62 -6.40 -11.48 13.06
N VAL A 63 -7.61 -11.71 12.58
CA VAL A 63 -8.53 -10.64 12.17
C VAL A 63 -9.19 -10.11 13.43
N ASN A 64 -8.82 -8.91 13.84
CA ASN A 64 -9.49 -8.20 14.92
C ASN A 64 -10.58 -7.28 14.33
N SER A 65 -11.76 -7.24 14.92
CA SER A 65 -12.86 -6.35 14.52
C SER A 65 -12.41 -4.89 14.42
N VAL A 66 -11.54 -4.44 15.34
CA VAL A 66 -10.95 -3.08 15.28
C VAL A 66 -10.08 -2.89 14.04
N LYS A 67 -9.29 -3.90 13.65
CA LYS A 67 -8.42 -3.84 12.46
C LYS A 67 -9.24 -3.71 11.18
N MET A 68 -10.37 -4.41 11.09
CA MET A 68 -11.28 -4.27 9.94
C MET A 68 -11.96 -2.90 9.89
N ILE A 69 -12.43 -2.38 11.03
CA ILE A 69 -13.07 -1.06 11.09
C ILE A 69 -12.06 0.03 10.68
N SER A 70 -10.84 -0.02 11.21
CA SER A 70 -9.77 0.91 10.82
C SER A 70 -9.44 0.82 9.34
N LEU A 71 -9.37 -0.40 8.78
CA LEU A 71 -9.15 -0.59 7.35
C LEU A 71 -10.28 0.02 6.52
N PHE A 72 -11.53 -0.15 6.94
CA PHE A 72 -12.69 0.44 6.27
C PHE A 72 -12.63 1.97 6.29
N ILE A 73 -12.30 2.58 7.43
CA ILE A 73 -12.14 4.03 7.56
C ILE A 73 -11.03 4.56 6.63
N VAL A 74 -9.88 3.87 6.56
CA VAL A 74 -8.79 4.22 5.64
C VAL A 74 -9.29 4.21 4.20
N VAL A 75 -9.98 3.15 3.78
CA VAL A 75 -10.50 3.04 2.40
C VAL A 75 -11.51 4.14 2.09
N VAL A 76 -12.43 4.45 3.01
CA VAL A 76 -13.40 5.54 2.85
C VAL A 76 -12.69 6.90 2.74
N GLY A 77 -11.68 7.14 3.58
CA GLY A 77 -10.87 8.37 3.51
C GLY A 77 -10.13 8.53 2.19
N LEU A 78 -9.58 7.43 1.65
CA LEU A 78 -8.93 7.44 0.33
C LEU A 78 -9.89 7.77 -0.80
N ILE A 79 -11.09 7.21 -0.77
CA ILE A 79 -12.13 7.50 -1.78
C ILE A 79 -12.51 8.98 -1.72
N GLY A 80 -12.73 9.53 -0.51
CA GLY A 80 -13.04 10.94 -0.32
C GLY A 80 -11.93 11.87 -0.84
N LEU A 81 -10.66 11.53 -0.57
CA LEU A 81 -9.52 12.31 -1.04
C LEU A 81 -9.38 12.27 -2.57
N ASN A 82 -9.58 11.10 -3.19
CA ASN A 82 -9.53 10.97 -4.65
C ASN A 82 -10.68 11.70 -5.34
N LEU A 83 -11.86 11.72 -4.73
CA LEU A 83 -12.99 12.53 -5.21
C LEU A 83 -12.68 14.02 -5.12
N SER A 84 -12.06 14.50 -4.03
CA SER A 84 -11.69 15.91 -3.88
C SER A 84 -10.71 16.37 -4.95
N ASP A 85 -9.67 15.59 -5.23
CA ASP A 85 -8.69 15.85 -6.29
C ASP A 85 -9.34 16.05 -7.66
N ARG A 86 -10.33 15.22 -7.97
CA ARG A 86 -11.01 15.22 -9.27
C ARG A 86 -11.98 16.39 -9.45
N ILE A 87 -12.36 17.05 -8.37
CA ILE A 87 -13.35 18.14 -8.34
C ILE A 87 -12.66 19.52 -8.42
N THR A 88 -11.42 19.64 -7.93
CA THR A 88 -10.58 20.85 -8.01
C THR A 88 -9.73 20.88 -9.26
#